data_AF-X1TP24-F1
#
_entry.id   AF-X1TP24-F1
#
_cell.length_a   1.000
_cell.length_b   1.000
_cell.length_c   1.000
_cell.angle_alpha   90.00
_cell.angle_beta   90.00
_cell.angle_gamma   90.00
#
_symmetry.space_group_name_H-M   'P 1'
#
loop_
_entity.id
_entity.type
_entity.pdbx_description
1 polymer ?
#
loop_
_entity_poly.entity_id
_entity_poly.type
_entity_poly.pdbx_seq_one_letter_code
_entity_poly.pdbx_strand_id
1 'polypeptide(L)' 'TEVDGIKQKIISAKKKKADIFLVPQKNYSEALKFGQGIRIIPVDDFDDTIMKLIKLL' A
#
# COMPACT_ATOMS: atom_id res chain seq x y z
N THR A 1 -1.26 1.81 -12.42
CA THR A 1 -0.86 3.23 -12.54
C THR A 1 0.29 3.54 -11.59
N GLU A 2 1.06 4.61 -11.78
CA GLU A 2 2.07 5.07 -10.81
C GLU A 2 1.58 6.34 -10.12
N VAL A 3 1.92 6.51 -8.84
CA VAL A 3 1.45 7.63 -8.01
C VAL A 3 2.62 8.26 -7.28
N ASP A 4 2.71 9.58 -7.34
CA ASP A 4 3.72 10.33 -6.60
C ASP A 4 3.44 10.39 -5.11
N GLY A 5 4.50 10.63 -4.35
CA GLY A 5 4.36 10.99 -2.95
C GLY A 5 4.08 9.83 -2.01
N ILE A 6 4.56 8.65 -2.36
CA ILE A 6 4.38 7.41 -1.60
C ILE A 6 4.91 7.56 -0.18
N LYS A 7 6.09 8.15 -0.01
CA LYS A 7 6.70 8.39 1.31
C LYS A 7 5.74 9.12 2.27
N GLN A 8 5.22 10.30 1.90
CA GLN A 8 4.36 11.07 2.79
C GLN A 8 3.00 10.39 3.04
N LYS A 9 2.46 9.67 2.05
CA LYS A 9 1.20 8.94 2.20
C LYS A 9 1.34 7.78 3.18
N ILE A 10 2.44 7.02 3.10
CA ILE A 10 2.74 5.93 4.06
C ILE A 10 2.96 6.49 5.48
N ILE A 11 3.72 7.59 5.62
CA ILE A 11 3.91 8.24 6.92
C ILE A 11 2.56 8.66 7.53
N SER A 12 1.67 9.23 6.72
CA SER A 12 0.33 9.61 7.15
C SER A 12 -0.51 8.41 7.59
N ALA A 13 -0.52 7.32 6.80
CA ALA A 13 -1.24 6.10 7.12
C ALA A 13 -0.75 5.46 8.44
N LYS A 14 0.57 5.40 8.64
CA LYS A 14 1.17 4.94 9.90
C LYS A 14 0.76 5.81 11.09
N LYS A 15 0.77 7.15 10.95
CA LYS A 15 0.30 8.08 11.99
C LYS A 15 -1.16 7.85 12.36
N LYS A 16 -1.98 7.41 11.40
CA LYS A 16 -3.38 7.04 11.58
C LYS A 16 -3.59 5.59 12.01
N LYS A 17 -2.51 4.84 12.28
CA LYS A 17 -2.53 3.43 12.72
C LYS A 17 -3.29 2.52 11.75
N ALA A 18 -3.18 2.78 10.45
CA ALA A 18 -3.67 1.84 9.45
C ALA A 18 -2.87 0.54 9.50
N ASP A 19 -3.55 -0.60 9.43
CA ASP A 19 -2.90 -1.92 9.40
C ASP A 19 -2.33 -2.26 8.02
N ILE A 20 -3.02 -1.78 6.98
CA ILE A 20 -2.75 -2.09 5.58
C ILE A 20 -2.62 -0.81 4.75
N PHE A 21 -1.68 -0.79 3.82
CA PHE A 21 -1.51 0.24 2.81
C PHE A 21 -1.48 -0.40 1.42
N LEU A 22 -2.55 -0.18 0.65
CA LEU A 22 -2.61 -0.59 -0.75
C LEU A 22 -1.78 0.39 -1.58
N VAL A 23 -0.94 -0.14 -2.47
CA VAL A 23 -0.07 0.66 -3.32
C VAL A 23 -0.09 0.11 -4.74
N PRO A 24 -0.06 0.94 -5.79
CA PRO A 24 0.09 0.40 -7.14
C PRO A 24 1.38 -0.42 -7.26
N GLN A 25 1.34 -1.50 -8.04
CA GLN A 25 2.46 -2.44 -8.20
C GLN A 25 3.77 -1.72 -8.59
N LYS A 26 3.69 -0.69 -9.44
CA LYS A 26 4.85 0.14 -9.86
C LYS A 26 5.53 0.87 -8.70
N ASN A 27 4.78 1.23 -7.66
CA ASN A 27 5.29 1.95 -6.49
C ASN A 27 5.74 1.03 -5.35
N TYR A 28 5.58 -0.29 -5.48
CA TYR A 28 5.81 -1.24 -4.39
C TYR A 28 7.24 -1.18 -3.84
N SER A 29 8.24 -1.12 -4.73
CA SER A 29 9.65 -1.06 -4.35
C SER A 29 9.98 0.19 -3.52
N GLU A 30 9.41 1.35 -3.87
CA GLU A 30 9.55 2.58 -3.10
C GLU A 30 8.83 2.47 -1.75
N ALA A 31 7.60 1.93 -1.75
CA ALA A 31 6.79 1.78 -0.55
C ALA A 31 7.47 0.90 0.51
N LEU A 32 8.15 -0.18 0.11
CA LEU A 32 8.88 -1.05 1.03
C LEU A 32 9.98 -0.32 1.83
N LYS A 33 10.58 0.74 1.27
CA LYS A 33 11.61 1.54 1.96
C LYS A 33 11.06 2.29 3.17
N PHE A 34 9.76 2.57 3.20
CA PHE A 34 9.11 3.39 4.24
C PHE A 34 8.01 2.65 5.01
N GLY A 35 7.67 1.44 4.58
CA GLY A 35 6.53 0.64 5.04
C GLY A 35 6.72 -0.11 6.37
N GLN A 36 7.84 0.07 7.08
CA GLN A 36 8.04 -0.62 8.35
C GLN A 36 6.89 -0.32 9.33
N GLY A 37 6.25 -1.35 9.88
CA GLY A 37 5.14 -1.22 10.84
C GLY A 37 3.76 -1.01 10.22
N ILE A 38 3.61 -1.18 8.90
CA ILE A 38 2.32 -1.25 8.20
C ILE A 38 2.44 -2.29 7.09
N ARG A 39 1.38 -3.06 6.82
CA ARG A 39 1.41 -4.07 5.76
C ARG A 39 1.24 -3.40 4.40
N ILE A 40 2.31 -3.33 3.62
CA ILE A 40 2.25 -2.84 2.23
C ILE A 40 1.74 -3.96 1.33
N ILE A 41 0.66 -3.71 0.59
CA ILE A 41 0.09 -4.67 -0.37
C ILE A 41 0.09 -4.01 -1.74
N PRO A 42 0.87 -4.54 -2.71
CA PRO A 42 0.85 -3.99 -4.04
C PRO A 42 -0.40 -4.45 -4.79
N VAL A 43 -0.95 -3.62 -5.67
CA VAL A 43 -2.14 -3.91 -6.50
C VAL A 43 -1.95 -3.43 -7.93
N ASP A 44 -2.49 -4.16 -8.90
CA ASP A 44 -2.40 -3.81 -10.32
C ASP A 44 -3.60 -2.96 -10.79
N ASP A 45 -4.81 -3.36 -10.37
CA ASP A 45 -6.08 -2.73 -10.72
C ASP A 45 -7.13 -2.89 -9.59
N PHE A 46 -8.37 -2.51 -9.88
CA PHE A 46 -9.47 -2.56 -8.91
C PHE A 46 -9.87 -3.98 -8.53
N ASP A 47 -9.96 -4.90 -9.50
CA ASP A 47 -10.39 -6.28 -9.24
C ASP A 47 -9.34 -7.04 -8.41
N ASP A 48 -8.05 -6.85 -8.74
CA ASP A 48 -6.94 -7.37 -7.93
C ASP A 48 -6.96 -6.82 -6.51
N THR A 49 -7.31 -5.54 -6.33
CA THR A 49 -7.47 -4.93 -5.01
C THR A 49 -8.53 -5.65 -4.18
N ILE A 50 -9.72 -5.87 -4.74
CA ILE A 50 -10.82 -6.57 -4.06
C ILE A 50 -10.41 -8.00 -3.73
N MET A 51 -9.82 -8.73 -4.68
CA MET A 51 -9.37 -10.11 -4.47
C MET A 51 -8.29 -10.22 -3.37
N LYS A 52 -7.35 -9.28 -3.33
CA LYS A 52 -6.32 -9.24 -2.27
C LYS A 52 -6.93 -8.95 -0.91
N LEU A 53 -7.88 -8.02 -0.81
CA LEU A 53 -8.56 -7.73 0.46
C LEU A 53 -9.38 -8.91 0.96
N ILE A 54 -10.11 -9.62 0.09
CA ILE A 54 -10.89 -10.81 0.45
C ILE A 54 -9.98 -11.91 1.02
N LYS A 55 -8.79 -12.11 0.45
CA LYS A 55 -7.81 -13.10 0.92
C LYS A 55 -7.17 -12.76 2.29
N LEU A 56 -7.44 -11.58 2.85
CA LEU A 56 -6.96 -11.17 4.17
C LEU A 56 -7.97 -11.45 5.29
N LEU A 57 -9.22 -11.77 4.93
CA LEU A 57 -10.27 -12.23 5.85
C LEU A 57 -10.07 -13.72 6.16
#